data_AF-A0A087H085-F1
#
_entry.id   AF-A0A087H085-F1
#
_cell.length_a   1.000
_cell.length_b   1.000
_cell.length_c   1.000
_cell.angle_alpha   90.00
_cell.angle_beta   90.00
_cell.angle_gamma   90.00
#
_symmetry.space_group_name_H-M   'P 1'
#
loop_
_entity.id
_entity.type
_entity.pdbx_description
1 polymer ?
#
loop_
_entity_poly.entity_id
_entity_poly.type
_entity_poly.pdbx_seq_one_letter_code
_entity_poly.pdbx_strand_id
1 'polypeptide(L)'
;MMKMIKFLVLTLTLVVISPPISIYADKILMARECHNARFPTTCMQCLESDPTSLHATPYGIAGIVINCLESHLHILTNNITELLVKKQKGDTTKSALVYCKKYLTAALKFLPYAKTSLKNGKYDMAGRTIAFALMFPIRCEDILETAKFEKFEYPEIYNQINLYGQLSDAAMRIIDRF
;
A
#
# COMPACT_ATOMS: atom_id res chain seq x y z
N MET A 1 9.07 10.27 58.09
CA MET A 1 8.38 10.73 56.86
C MET A 1 9.23 10.72 55.57
N MET A 2 10.53 10.40 55.59
CA MET A 2 11.40 10.42 54.39
C MET A 2 11.41 9.14 53.53
N LYS A 3 10.89 8.01 54.04
CA LYS A 3 10.86 6.71 53.33
C LYS A 3 9.68 6.57 52.35
N MET A 4 8.53 7.20 52.63
CA MET A 4 7.36 7.15 51.74
C MET A 4 7.56 7.97 50.46
N ILE A 5 8.33 9.06 50.54
CA ILE A 5 8.65 9.90 49.37
C ILE A 5 9.52 9.14 48.38
N LYS A 6 10.48 8.31 48.85
CA LYS A 6 11.33 7.49 47.96
C LYS A 6 10.55 6.40 47.21
N PHE A 7 9.53 5.80 47.84
CA PHE A 7 8.67 4.82 47.17
C PHE A 7 7.75 5.47 46.14
N LEU A 8 7.22 6.67 46.43
CA LEU A 8 6.36 7.41 45.52
C LEU A 8 7.10 7.87 44.24
N VAL A 9 8.37 8.27 44.38
CA VAL A 9 9.22 8.65 43.25
C VAL A 9 9.57 7.43 42.39
N LEU A 10 9.80 6.26 42.99
CA LEU A 10 10.12 5.03 42.27
C LEU A 10 8.95 4.51 41.42
N THR A 11 7.72 4.64 41.92
CA THR A 11 6.50 4.26 41.17
C THR A 11 6.18 5.22 40.03
N LEU A 12 6.50 6.52 40.17
CA LEU A 12 6.28 7.49 39.09
C LEU A 12 7.25 7.30 37.92
N THR A 13 8.49 6.87 38.17
CA THR A 13 9.49 6.67 37.10
C THR A 13 9.23 5.42 36.25
N LEU A 14 8.55 4.40 36.78
CA LEU A 14 8.27 3.15 36.05
C LEU A 14 7.16 3.28 35.01
N VAL A 15 6.21 4.21 35.20
CA VAL A 15 5.10 4.45 34.27
C VAL A 15 5.55 5.13 32.97
N VAL A 16 6.68 5.85 33.01
CA VAL A 16 7.16 6.67 31.87
C VAL A 16 7.97 5.85 30.85
N ILE A 17 8.40 4.63 31.20
CA ILE A 17 9.32 3.83 30.35
C ILE A 17 8.59 2.67 29.64
N SER A 18 7.39 2.28 30.09
CA SER A 18 6.57 1.32 29.36
C SER A 18 5.93 2.01 28.15
N PRO A 19 6.17 1.56 26.90
CA PRO A 19 5.36 2.03 25.78
C PRO A 19 3.89 1.80 26.12
N PRO A 20 3.00 2.76 25.83
CA PRO A 20 1.61 2.64 26.25
C PRO A 20 1.02 1.35 25.66
N ILE A 21 0.44 0.52 26.52
CA ILE A 21 -0.14 -0.81 26.19
C ILE A 21 -1.05 -0.73 24.95
N SER A 22 -1.70 0.42 24.73
CA SER A 22 -2.48 0.74 23.53
C SER A 22 -1.68 0.57 22.24
N ILE A 23 -0.50 1.21 22.11
CA ILE A 23 0.32 1.15 20.89
C ILE A 23 0.72 -0.29 20.57
N TYR A 24 0.94 -1.13 21.58
CA TYR A 24 1.26 -2.54 21.39
C TYR A 24 0.05 -3.34 20.89
N ALA A 25 -1.14 -3.14 21.47
CA ALA A 25 -2.38 -3.76 21.01
C ALA A 25 -2.75 -3.35 19.57
N ASP A 26 -2.51 -2.10 19.23
CA ASP A 26 -2.79 -1.54 17.91
C ASP A 26 -1.85 -2.12 16.83
N LYS A 27 -0.55 -2.27 17.16
CA LYS A 27 0.38 -3.01 16.29
C LYS A 27 0.05 -4.49 16.16
N ILE A 28 -0.52 -5.12 17.19
CA ILE A 28 -1.02 -6.50 17.09
C ILE A 28 -2.18 -6.59 16.09
N LEU A 29 -3.10 -5.63 16.09
CA LEU A 29 -4.20 -5.63 15.13
C LEU A 29 -3.68 -5.49 13.70
N MET A 30 -2.78 -4.54 13.44
CA MET A 30 -2.12 -4.39 12.14
C MET A 30 -1.44 -5.69 11.69
N ALA A 31 -0.66 -6.32 12.57
CA ALA A 31 0.02 -7.57 12.29
C ALA A 31 -0.97 -8.71 11.98
N ARG A 32 -2.06 -8.80 12.74
CA ARG A 32 -3.13 -9.78 12.51
C ARG A 32 -3.81 -9.57 11.16
N GLU A 33 -4.10 -8.33 10.79
CA GLU A 33 -4.71 -8.04 9.50
C GLU A 33 -3.74 -8.28 8.34
N CYS A 34 -2.45 -7.98 8.48
CA CYS A 34 -1.48 -8.26 7.41
C CYS A 34 -1.06 -9.74 7.31
N HIS A 35 -1.29 -10.57 8.33
CA HIS A 35 -0.66 -11.91 8.40
C HIS A 35 -1.05 -12.86 7.26
N ASN A 36 -2.27 -12.73 6.70
CA ASN A 36 -2.78 -13.59 5.63
C ASN A 36 -2.42 -13.07 4.22
N ALA A 37 -1.83 -11.88 4.13
CA ALA A 37 -1.27 -11.42 2.86
C ALA A 37 -0.11 -12.34 2.47
N ARG A 38 0.08 -12.55 1.17
CA ARG A 38 1.25 -13.27 0.65
C ARG A 38 2.56 -12.54 1.00
N PHE A 39 2.48 -11.23 1.18
CA PHE A 39 3.61 -10.36 1.53
C PHE A 39 3.27 -9.50 2.76
N PRO A 40 3.27 -10.08 3.99
CA PRO A 40 2.85 -9.37 5.20
C PRO A 40 3.70 -8.13 5.51
N THR A 41 5.00 -8.17 5.22
CA THR A 41 5.92 -7.06 5.46
C THR A 41 5.53 -5.81 4.69
N THR A 42 5.13 -5.97 3.42
CA THR A 42 4.70 -4.86 2.57
C THR A 42 3.42 -4.20 3.07
N CYS A 43 2.46 -5.02 3.52
CA CYS A 43 1.25 -4.55 4.18
C CYS A 43 1.60 -3.76 5.46
N MET A 44 2.47 -4.31 6.30
CA MET A 44 2.91 -3.64 7.53
C MET A 44 3.61 -2.32 7.26
N GLN A 45 4.51 -2.26 6.27
CA GLN A 45 5.19 -1.02 5.88
C GLN A 45 4.21 0.07 5.43
N CYS A 46 3.18 -0.30 4.67
CA CYS A 46 2.11 0.63 4.30
C CYS A 46 1.40 1.16 5.56
N LEU A 47 0.99 0.29 6.47
CA LEU A 47 0.28 0.71 7.68
C LEU A 47 1.17 1.56 8.61
N GLU A 48 2.44 1.20 8.77
CA GLU A 48 3.37 1.98 9.59
C GLU A 48 3.70 3.36 9.00
N SER A 49 3.50 3.55 7.70
CA SER A 49 3.64 4.85 7.04
C SER A 49 2.46 5.80 7.28
N ASP A 50 1.30 5.27 7.69
CA ASP A 50 0.10 6.06 7.98
C ASP A 50 -0.14 6.11 9.51
N PRO A 51 -0.01 7.28 10.17
CA PRO A 51 -0.18 7.39 11.61
C PRO A 51 -1.60 7.07 12.07
N THR A 52 -2.60 7.11 11.18
CA THR A 52 -3.99 6.75 11.51
C THR A 52 -4.19 5.25 11.68
N SER A 53 -3.25 4.42 11.20
CA SER A 53 -3.28 2.95 11.34
C SER A 53 -3.32 2.48 12.79
N LEU A 54 -2.70 3.25 13.70
CA LEU A 54 -2.68 2.90 15.13
C LEU A 54 -4.07 2.89 15.76
N HIS A 55 -5.03 3.60 15.21
CA HIS A 55 -6.39 3.64 15.78
C HIS A 55 -7.43 3.15 14.79
N ALA A 56 -6.98 2.48 13.73
CA ALA A 56 -7.84 1.97 12.69
C ALA A 56 -8.54 0.69 13.14
N THR A 57 -9.84 0.60 12.85
CA THR A 57 -10.57 -0.67 12.90
C THR A 57 -10.05 -1.62 11.82
N PRO A 58 -10.38 -2.93 11.83
CA PRO A 58 -10.04 -3.82 10.70
C PRO A 58 -10.50 -3.26 9.34
N TYR A 59 -11.69 -2.66 9.31
CA TYR A 59 -12.22 -1.93 8.16
C TYR A 59 -11.33 -0.73 7.79
N GLY A 60 -10.90 0.06 8.78
CA GLY A 60 -10.00 1.19 8.59
C GLY A 60 -8.66 0.76 8.01
N ILE A 61 -8.10 -0.36 8.49
CA ILE A 61 -6.86 -0.96 8.00
C ILE A 61 -6.99 -1.29 6.51
N ALA A 62 -8.07 -1.95 6.09
CA ALA A 62 -8.33 -2.21 4.66
C ALA A 62 -8.36 -0.90 3.85
N GLY A 63 -9.02 0.13 4.37
CA GLY A 63 -9.07 1.45 3.75
C GLY A 63 -7.68 2.09 3.59
N ILE A 64 -6.83 1.99 4.60
CA ILE A 64 -5.45 2.52 4.57
C ILE A 64 -4.61 1.77 3.52
N VAL A 65 -4.72 0.45 3.43
CA VAL A 65 -4.01 -0.30 2.38
C VAL A 65 -4.47 0.13 0.98
N ILE A 66 -5.76 0.41 0.78
CA ILE A 66 -6.24 0.98 -0.49
C ILE A 66 -5.69 2.40 -0.74
N ASN A 67 -5.48 3.22 0.29
CA ASN A 67 -4.81 4.52 0.15
C ASN A 67 -3.34 4.35 -0.29
N CYS A 68 -2.63 3.35 0.23
CA CYS A 68 -1.29 3.02 -0.24
C CYS A 68 -1.29 2.61 -1.72
N LEU A 69 -2.25 1.79 -2.15
CA LEU A 69 -2.41 1.45 -3.58
C LEU A 69 -2.54 2.69 -4.45
N GLU A 70 -3.38 3.64 -4.05
CA GLU A 70 -3.58 4.89 -4.80
C GLU A 70 -2.29 5.72 -4.86
N SER A 71 -1.60 5.85 -3.72
CA SER A 71 -0.33 6.59 -3.63
C SER A 71 0.76 5.96 -4.52
N HIS A 72 0.94 4.64 -4.46
CA HIS A 72 1.91 3.93 -5.29
C HIS A 72 1.58 3.99 -6.77
N LEU A 73 0.30 3.95 -7.13
CA LEU A 73 -0.12 4.09 -8.52
C LEU A 73 0.12 5.50 -9.05
N HIS A 74 -0.07 6.53 -8.23
CA HIS A 74 0.32 7.90 -8.57
C HIS A 74 1.83 8.03 -8.77
N ILE A 75 2.64 7.50 -7.86
CA ILE A 75 4.10 7.49 -7.98
C ILE A 75 4.53 6.83 -9.29
N LEU A 76 4.03 5.62 -9.56
CA LEU A 76 4.34 4.90 -10.80
C LEU A 76 3.91 5.68 -12.05
N THR A 77 2.71 6.26 -12.06
CA THR A 77 2.22 7.08 -13.18
C THR A 77 3.08 8.32 -13.43
N ASN A 78 3.56 8.94 -12.35
CA ASN A 78 4.44 10.11 -12.42
C ASN A 78 5.82 9.72 -12.94
N ASN A 79 6.43 8.64 -12.43
CA ASN A 79 7.72 8.14 -12.91
C ASN A 79 7.68 7.85 -14.42
N ILE A 80 6.64 7.16 -14.91
CA ILE A 80 6.44 6.92 -16.34
C ILE A 80 6.28 8.24 -17.12
N THR A 81 5.56 9.22 -16.57
CA THR A 81 5.39 10.53 -17.19
C THR A 81 6.72 11.28 -17.30
N GLU A 82 7.54 11.26 -16.26
CA GLU A 82 8.87 11.88 -16.27
C GLU A 82 9.80 11.20 -17.29
N LEU A 83 9.73 9.87 -17.40
CA LEU A 83 10.45 9.14 -18.45
C LEU A 83 10.00 9.58 -19.84
N LEU A 84 8.70 9.74 -20.08
CA LEU A 84 8.19 10.20 -21.39
C LEU A 84 8.68 11.61 -21.78
N VAL A 85 8.96 12.48 -20.80
CA VAL A 85 9.53 13.82 -21.04
C VAL A 85 11.02 13.72 -21.40
N LYS A 86 11.74 12.74 -20.85
CA LYS A 86 13.13 12.46 -21.20
C LYS A 86 13.22 11.86 -22.61
N LYS A 87 14.32 12.12 -23.33
CA LYS A 87 14.55 11.54 -24.66
C LYS A 87 14.73 10.03 -24.53
N GLN A 88 13.74 9.28 -24.99
CA GLN A 88 13.76 7.82 -24.97
C GLN A 88 14.55 7.24 -26.15
N LYS A 89 15.24 6.12 -25.90
CA LYS A 89 15.93 5.36 -26.95
C LYS A 89 14.90 4.49 -27.69
N GLY A 90 14.59 4.86 -28.93
CA GLY A 90 13.75 4.07 -29.83
C GLY A 90 12.24 4.31 -29.70
N ASP A 91 11.55 4.24 -30.83
CA ASP A 91 10.10 4.51 -30.94
C ASP A 91 9.24 3.46 -30.22
N THR A 92 9.73 2.22 -30.15
CA THR A 92 9.06 1.11 -29.43
C THR A 92 8.98 1.38 -27.93
N THR A 93 10.09 1.78 -27.31
CA THR A 93 10.15 2.13 -25.88
C THR A 93 9.23 3.29 -25.54
N LYS A 94 9.26 4.34 -26.37
CA LYS A 94 8.39 5.50 -26.21
C LYS A 94 6.91 5.10 -26.27
N SER A 95 6.55 4.27 -27.25
CA SER A 95 5.18 3.79 -27.41
C SER A 95 4.73 2.94 -26.21
N ALA A 96 5.60 2.05 -25.73
CA ALA A 96 5.34 1.23 -24.55
C ALA A 96 5.05 2.07 -23.29
N LEU A 97 5.86 3.10 -23.03
CA LEU A 97 5.65 4.04 -21.92
C LEU A 97 4.32 4.82 -22.07
N VAL A 98 3.94 5.22 -23.29
CA VAL A 98 2.65 5.87 -23.55
C VAL A 98 1.47 4.94 -23.21
N TYR A 99 1.54 3.69 -23.65
CA TYR A 99 0.50 2.71 -23.33
C TYR A 99 0.44 2.41 -21.84
N CYS A 100 1.59 2.21 -21.20
CA CYS A 100 1.66 2.02 -19.75
C CYS A 100 0.99 3.18 -19.01
N LYS A 101 1.35 4.44 -19.30
CA LYS A 101 0.72 5.62 -18.71
C LYS A 101 -0.79 5.61 -18.83
N LYS A 102 -1.31 5.25 -20.01
CA LYS A 102 -2.76 5.14 -20.26
C LYS A 102 -3.41 4.10 -19.36
N TYR A 103 -2.84 2.91 -19.24
CA TYR A 103 -3.37 1.86 -18.37
C TYR A 103 -3.33 2.27 -16.89
N LEU A 104 -2.21 2.82 -16.41
CA LEU A 104 -2.08 3.26 -15.02
C LEU A 104 -3.08 4.38 -14.67
N THR A 105 -3.27 5.34 -15.57
CA THR A 105 -4.27 6.41 -15.42
C THR A 105 -5.70 5.84 -15.36
N ALA A 106 -5.98 4.75 -16.07
CA ALA A 106 -7.26 4.07 -15.98
C ALA A 106 -7.43 3.36 -14.63
N ALA A 107 -6.39 2.70 -14.10
CA ALA A 107 -6.44 2.06 -12.78
C ALA A 107 -6.76 3.03 -11.63
N LEU A 108 -6.25 4.27 -11.69
CA LEU A 108 -6.52 5.30 -10.67
C LEU A 108 -8.02 5.56 -10.49
N LYS A 109 -8.82 5.36 -11.54
CA LYS A 109 -10.28 5.56 -11.48
C LYS A 109 -10.98 4.48 -10.68
N PHE A 110 -10.40 3.29 -10.53
CA PHE A 110 -11.05 2.15 -9.87
C PHE A 110 -10.89 2.15 -8.34
N LEU A 111 -9.80 2.70 -7.81
CA LEU A 111 -9.55 2.70 -6.37
C LEU A 111 -10.59 3.49 -5.55
N PRO A 112 -11.08 4.67 -5.99
CA PRO A 112 -12.20 5.35 -5.33
C PRO A 112 -13.49 4.50 -5.28
N TYR A 113 -13.77 3.71 -6.31
CA TYR A 113 -14.91 2.78 -6.31
C TYR A 113 -14.70 1.60 -5.35
N ALA A 114 -13.47 1.09 -5.24
CA ALA A 114 -13.13 0.07 -4.25
C ALA A 114 -13.35 0.59 -2.82
N LYS A 115 -12.87 1.81 -2.51
CA LYS A 115 -13.09 2.46 -1.20
C LYS A 115 -14.58 2.67 -0.92
N THR A 116 -15.33 3.12 -1.92
CA THR A 116 -16.78 3.33 -1.78
C THR A 116 -17.52 2.02 -1.53
N SER A 117 -17.15 0.95 -2.25
CA SER A 117 -17.70 -0.39 -2.05
C SER A 117 -17.40 -0.91 -0.65
N LEU A 118 -16.15 -0.78 -0.20
CA LEU A 118 -15.72 -1.12 1.16
C LEU A 118 -16.58 -0.38 2.19
N LYS A 119 -16.71 0.94 2.07
CA LYS A 119 -17.52 1.79 2.97
C LYS A 119 -18.98 1.40 3.05
N ASN A 120 -19.53 0.91 1.95
CA ASN A 120 -20.93 0.50 1.86
C ASN A 120 -21.14 -0.98 2.23
N GLY A 121 -20.14 -1.66 2.79
CA GLY A 121 -20.23 -3.08 3.16
C GLY A 121 -20.29 -4.04 1.97
N LYS A 122 -19.93 -3.58 0.76
CA LYS A 122 -19.92 -4.40 -0.46
C LYS A 122 -18.54 -5.01 -0.65
N TYR A 123 -18.14 -5.90 0.25
CA TYR A 123 -16.77 -6.43 0.34
C TYR A 123 -16.34 -7.20 -0.92
N ASP A 124 -17.17 -8.10 -1.44
CA ASP A 124 -16.94 -8.79 -2.72
C ASP A 124 -16.69 -7.81 -3.87
N MET A 125 -17.47 -6.72 -3.93
CA MET A 125 -17.33 -5.69 -4.96
C MET A 125 -16.04 -4.88 -4.77
N ALA A 126 -15.66 -4.58 -3.53
CA ALA A 126 -14.39 -3.92 -3.23
C ALA A 126 -13.20 -4.79 -3.68
N GLY A 127 -13.17 -6.07 -3.29
CA GLY A 127 -12.13 -7.02 -3.70
C GLY A 127 -12.04 -7.17 -5.22
N ARG A 128 -13.17 -7.39 -5.90
CA ARG A 128 -13.20 -7.46 -7.38
C ARG A 128 -12.72 -6.19 -8.06
N THR A 129 -13.05 -5.02 -7.50
CA THR A 129 -12.60 -3.74 -8.06
C THR A 129 -11.08 -3.57 -7.92
N ILE A 130 -10.49 -4.00 -6.80
CA ILE A 130 -9.04 -4.02 -6.60
C ILE A 130 -8.38 -5.01 -7.58
N ALA A 131 -8.92 -6.22 -7.70
CA ALA A 131 -8.43 -7.21 -8.65
C ALA A 131 -8.45 -6.67 -10.10
N PHE A 132 -9.51 -5.96 -10.47
CA PHE A 132 -9.61 -5.32 -11.78
C PHE A 132 -8.58 -4.19 -11.96
N ALA A 133 -8.39 -3.35 -10.94
CA ALA A 133 -7.37 -2.29 -10.96
C ALA A 133 -5.94 -2.85 -11.10
N LEU A 134 -5.65 -3.99 -10.46
CA LEU A 134 -4.36 -4.69 -10.55
C LEU A 134 -4.01 -5.16 -11.96
N MET A 135 -5.01 -5.47 -12.79
CA MET A 135 -4.75 -5.90 -14.17
C MET A 135 -4.02 -4.84 -15.00
N PHE A 136 -4.12 -3.55 -14.64
CA PHE A 136 -3.54 -2.45 -15.43
C PHE A 136 -2.02 -2.30 -15.20
N PRO A 137 -1.48 -2.24 -13.96
CA PRO A 137 -0.04 -2.33 -13.74
C PRO A 137 0.60 -3.60 -14.32
N ILE A 138 -0.06 -4.76 -14.22
CA ILE A 138 0.44 -6.01 -14.81
C ILE A 138 0.55 -5.88 -16.34
N ARG A 139 -0.50 -5.38 -17.01
CA ARG A 139 -0.43 -5.11 -18.46
C ARG A 139 0.63 -4.08 -18.84
N CYS A 140 0.89 -3.10 -17.97
CA CYS A 140 2.00 -2.17 -18.19
C CYS A 140 3.34 -2.93 -18.15
N GLU A 141 3.57 -3.79 -17.15
CA GLU A 141 4.78 -4.63 -17.06
C GLU A 141 4.98 -5.46 -18.34
N ASP A 142 3.96 -6.20 -18.76
CA ASP A 142 4.01 -7.04 -19.98
C ASP A 142 4.42 -6.23 -21.23
N ILE A 143 3.89 -5.01 -21.36
CA ILE A 143 4.18 -4.11 -22.49
C ILE A 143 5.63 -3.60 -22.41
N LEU A 144 6.10 -3.24 -21.21
CA LEU A 144 7.48 -2.79 -21.01
C LEU A 144 8.48 -3.92 -21.30
N GLU A 145 8.20 -5.13 -20.83
CA GLU A 145 9.02 -6.32 -21.10
C GLU A 145 9.07 -6.65 -22.59
N THR A 146 7.92 -6.62 -23.27
CA THR A 146 7.83 -6.83 -24.73
C THR A 146 8.65 -5.79 -25.51
N ALA A 147 8.67 -4.55 -25.03
CA ALA A 147 9.48 -3.47 -25.61
C ALA A 147 10.97 -3.55 -25.25
N LYS A 148 11.38 -4.57 -24.48
CA LYS A 148 12.74 -4.74 -23.95
C LYS A 148 13.19 -3.53 -23.12
N PHE A 149 12.26 -2.92 -22.40
CA PHE A 149 12.55 -1.83 -21.47
C PHE A 149 13.38 -2.37 -20.30
N GLU A 150 14.64 -1.94 -20.21
CA GLU A 150 15.62 -2.58 -19.33
C GLU A 150 15.27 -2.44 -17.85
N LYS A 151 14.89 -3.55 -17.22
CA LYS A 151 14.58 -3.63 -15.78
C LYS A 151 15.74 -3.21 -14.87
N PHE A 152 16.97 -3.40 -15.31
CA PHE A 152 18.16 -2.97 -14.58
C PHE A 152 18.43 -1.47 -14.70
N GLU A 153 18.02 -0.84 -15.80
CA GLU A 153 18.15 0.62 -15.99
C GLU A 153 17.05 1.37 -15.23
N TYR A 154 15.85 0.77 -15.09
CA TYR A 154 14.68 1.38 -14.46
C TYR A 154 14.04 0.51 -13.36
N PRO A 155 14.81 0.07 -12.34
CA PRO A 155 14.31 -0.82 -11.30
C PRO A 155 13.14 -0.22 -10.51
N GLU A 156 13.08 1.11 -10.38
CA GLU A 156 12.02 1.83 -9.69
C GLU A 156 10.65 1.58 -10.30
N ILE A 157 10.54 1.43 -11.63
CA ILE A 157 9.26 1.17 -12.31
C ILE A 157 8.74 -0.22 -11.93
N TYR A 158 9.58 -1.24 -12.12
CA TYR A 158 9.21 -2.62 -11.83
C TYR A 158 8.99 -2.86 -10.33
N ASN A 159 9.77 -2.20 -9.47
CA ASN A 159 9.57 -2.26 -8.03
C ASN A 159 8.21 -1.68 -7.62
N GLN A 160 7.79 -0.55 -8.19
CA GLN A 160 6.47 0.02 -7.90
C GLN A 160 5.33 -0.88 -8.41
N ILE A 161 5.47 -1.52 -9.57
CA ILE A 161 4.47 -2.48 -10.08
C ILE A 161 4.34 -3.67 -9.14
N ASN A 162 5.48 -4.28 -8.76
CA ASN A 162 5.48 -5.41 -7.84
C ASN A 162 4.90 -5.01 -6.47
N LEU A 163 5.30 -3.85 -5.92
CA LEU A 163 4.78 -3.34 -4.66
C LEU A 163 3.27 -3.12 -4.70
N TYR A 164 2.75 -2.56 -5.80
CA TYR A 164 1.31 -2.42 -6.02
C TYR A 164 0.60 -3.78 -6.05
N GLY A 165 1.20 -4.79 -6.69
CA GLY A 165 0.68 -6.16 -6.69
C GLY A 165 0.61 -6.78 -5.30
N GLN A 166 1.67 -6.61 -4.51
CA GLN A 166 1.74 -7.11 -3.13
C GLN A 166 0.70 -6.44 -2.22
N LEU A 167 0.54 -5.12 -2.34
CA LEU A 167 -0.49 -4.38 -1.60
C LEU A 167 -1.91 -4.75 -2.07
N SER A 168 -2.10 -5.08 -3.36
CA SER A 168 -3.39 -5.48 -3.90
C SER A 168 -3.82 -6.83 -3.31
N ASP A 169 -2.90 -7.79 -3.25
CA ASP A 169 -3.13 -9.06 -2.56
C ASP A 169 -3.45 -8.83 -1.08
N ALA A 170 -2.66 -8.01 -0.38
CA ALA A 170 -2.91 -7.70 1.03
C ALA A 170 -4.30 -7.09 1.25
N ALA A 171 -4.69 -6.08 0.46
CA ALA A 171 -6.00 -5.44 0.56
C ALA A 171 -7.14 -6.45 0.35
N MET A 172 -7.06 -7.28 -0.69
CA MET A 172 -8.07 -8.31 -0.96
C MET A 172 -8.16 -9.33 0.19
N ARG A 173 -7.03 -9.80 0.72
CA ARG A 173 -6.99 -10.74 1.86
C ARG A 173 -7.52 -10.17 3.17
N ILE A 174 -7.46 -8.86 3.36
CA ILE A 174 -8.08 -8.19 4.50
C ILE A 174 -9.59 -8.08 4.26
N ILE A 175 -10.00 -7.67 3.05
CA ILE A 175 -11.41 -7.50 2.67
C ILE A 175 -12.19 -8.81 2.71
N ASP A 176 -11.61 -9.92 2.26
CA ASP A 176 -12.25 -11.26 2.20
C ASP A 176 -12.64 -11.82 3.58
N ARG A 177 -12.27 -11.14 4.69
CA ARG A 177 -12.63 -11.54 6.06
C ARG A 177 -13.94 -10.94 6.56
N PHE A 178 -14.51 -9.99 5.84
CA PHE A 178 -15.78 -9.34 6.17
C PHE A 178 -16.92 -9.91 5.32
#